data_AF-A0A1M4SEV6-F1
#
_entry.id   AF-A0A1M4SEV6-F1
#
_cell.length_a   1.000
_cell.length_b   1.000
_cell.length_c   1.000
_cell.angle_alpha   90.00
_cell.angle_beta   90.00
_cell.angle_gamma   90.00
#
_symmetry.space_group_name_H-M   'P 1'
#
loop_
_entity.id
_entity.type
_entity.pdbx_description
1 polymer ?
#
loop_
_entity_poly.entity_id
_entity_poly.type
_entity_poly.pdbx_seq_one_letter_code
_entity_poly.pdbx_strand_id
1 'polypeptide(L)'
;MVNYRVTVILKLLEGNLPLEKIQGPVRPEDVRQLGDFLKERLERVASMMELLREKGFCCRGTRKAVILEGCSLEAYQVKELLQDHGFKPHEYEIKLEYTRQWGIM
;
A
#
# COMPACT_ATOMS: atom_id res chain seq x y z
N MET A 1 -21.67 -15.77 -13.23
CA MET A 1 -21.05 -14.45 -13.02
C MET A 1 -19.84 -14.65 -12.14
N VAL A 2 -18.68 -14.26 -12.65
CA VAL A 2 -17.42 -14.34 -11.92
C VAL A 2 -17.33 -13.11 -11.02
N ASN A 3 -17.19 -13.31 -9.72
CA ASN A 3 -16.87 -12.21 -8.81
C ASN A 3 -15.35 -12.15 -8.67
N TYR A 4 -14.75 -11.05 -9.14
CA TYR A 4 -13.35 -10.74 -8.90
C TYR A 4 -13.28 -9.64 -7.84
N ARG A 5 -12.41 -9.81 -6.85
CA ARG A 5 -12.11 -8.80 -5.84
C ARG A 5 -10.63 -8.47 -5.93
N VAL A 6 -10.33 -7.18 -6.08
CA VAL A 6 -8.95 -6.68 -6.09
C VAL A 6 -8.66 -6.09 -4.73
N THR A 7 -7.63 -6.62 -4.09
CA THR A 7 -7.15 -6.21 -2.77
C THR A 7 -5.75 -5.65 -2.93
N VAL A 8 -5.59 -4.35 -2.71
CA VAL A 8 -4.30 -3.66 -2.72
C VAL A 8 -3.84 -3.50 -1.28
N ILE A 9 -2.67 -4.01 -0.95
CA ILE A 9 -2.09 -3.91 0.39
C ILE A 9 -0.93 -2.92 0.29
N LEU A 10 -1.12 -1.73 0.84
CA LEU A 10 -0.10 -0.71 0.98
C LEU A 10 0.70 -0.98 2.25
N LYS A 11 2.01 -1.16 2.11
CA LYS A 11 2.89 -1.41 3.25
C LYS A 11 3.36 -0.08 3.83
N LEU A 12 2.84 0.30 5.00
CA LEU A 12 3.20 1.57 5.66
C LEU A 12 4.67 1.57 6.10
N LEU A 13 5.13 0.45 6.63
CA LEU A 13 6.49 0.25 7.11
C LEU A 13 7.02 -1.04 6.48
N GLU A 14 7.78 -0.93 5.39
CA GLU A 14 8.56 -2.08 4.91
C GLU A 14 9.85 -2.19 5.71
N GLY A 15 10.09 -3.37 6.28
CA GLY A 15 11.31 -3.68 7.01
C GLY A 15 11.36 -3.08 8.41
N ASN A 16 12.42 -3.45 9.15
CA ASN A 16 12.85 -2.65 10.29
C ASN A 16 12.84 -1.20 9.83
N LEU A 17 12.18 -0.32 10.58
CA LEU A 17 12.39 1.11 10.42
C LEU A 17 13.90 1.35 10.27
N PRO A 18 14.34 2.42 9.58
CA PRO A 18 15.75 2.79 9.58
C PRO A 18 16.28 3.16 10.97
N LEU A 19 15.63 2.75 12.07
CA LEU A 19 16.20 2.56 13.40
C LEU A 19 17.55 1.82 13.33
N GLU A 20 17.76 0.93 12.36
CA GLU A 20 19.08 0.33 12.14
C GLU A 20 20.14 1.37 11.74
N LYS A 21 19.76 2.44 11.02
CA LYS A 21 20.66 3.58 10.74
C LYS A 21 20.99 4.42 11.99
N ILE A 22 20.29 4.18 13.08
CA ILE A 22 20.43 4.91 14.35
C ILE A 22 21.09 4.03 15.43
N GLN A 23 21.67 2.88 15.05
CA GLN A 23 22.45 2.06 15.98
C GLN A 23 23.79 2.75 16.30
N GLY A 24 23.91 3.31 17.51
CA GLY A 24 25.13 3.98 17.98
C GLY A 24 24.83 5.28 18.73
N PRO A 25 25.82 6.17 18.92
CA PRO A 25 25.59 7.50 19.50
C PRO A 25 24.68 8.33 18.58
N VAL A 26 23.41 8.44 18.97
CA VAL A 26 22.36 9.13 18.21
C VAL A 26 22.47 10.64 18.42
N ARG A 27 22.48 11.42 17.34
CA ARG A 27 22.32 12.88 17.42
C ARG A 27 20.84 13.24 17.23
N PRO A 28 20.39 14.38 17.78
CA PRO A 28 19.03 14.88 17.53
C PRO A 28 18.74 15.11 16.05
N GLU A 29 19.77 15.32 15.23
CA GLU A 29 19.67 15.46 13.77
C GLU A 29 19.22 14.16 13.08
N ASP A 30 19.74 13.00 13.52
CA ASP A 30 19.37 11.69 12.97
C ASP A 30 17.88 11.37 13.19
N VAL A 31 17.36 11.75 14.37
CA VAL A 31 15.94 11.58 14.71
C VAL A 31 15.05 12.47 13.83
N ARG A 32 15.49 13.69 13.53
CA ARG A 32 14.77 14.59 12.63
C ARG A 32 14.76 14.06 11.20
N GLN A 33 15.90 13.60 10.69
CA GLN A 33 16.00 12.99 9.36
C GLN A 33 15.12 11.74 9.24
N LEU A 34 15.02 10.92 10.29
CA LEU A 34 14.08 9.81 10.32
C LEU A 34 12.62 10.30 10.22
N GLY A 35 12.28 11.35 10.96
CA GLY A 35 10.96 11.97 10.93
C GLY A 35 10.57 12.45 9.53
N ASP A 36 11.46 13.18 8.85
CA ASP A 36 11.25 13.64 7.47
C ASP A 36 11.08 12.48 6.49
N PHE A 37 11.92 11.44 6.62
CA PHE A 37 11.79 10.24 5.80
C PHE A 37 10.43 9.54 6.00
N LEU A 38 9.99 9.40 7.24
CA LEU A 38 8.68 8.82 7.55
C LEU A 38 7.55 9.69 7.03
N LYS A 39 7.67 11.01 7.12
CA LYS A 39 6.67 11.95 6.63
C LYS A 39 6.49 11.82 5.12
N GLU A 40 7.58 11.86 4.34
CA GLU A 40 7.53 11.70 2.88
C GLU A 40 6.88 10.37 2.49
N ARG A 41 7.22 9.28 3.21
CA ARG A 41 6.68 7.95 2.93
C ARG A 41 5.18 7.84 3.26
N LEU A 42 4.74 8.43 4.38
CA LEU A 42 3.32 8.47 4.74
C LEU A 42 2.52 9.33 3.75
N GLU A 43 3.10 10.42 3.25
CA GLU A 43 2.47 11.28 2.25
C GLU A 43 2.28 10.57 0.91
N ARG A 44 3.25 9.75 0.49
CA ARG A 44 3.11 8.84 -0.67
C ARG A 44 1.96 7.85 -0.48
N VAL A 45 1.87 7.20 0.68
CA VAL A 45 0.79 6.24 0.96
C VAL A 45 -0.57 6.94 0.98
N ALA A 46 -0.67 8.13 1.57
CA ALA A 46 -1.90 8.93 1.54
C ALA A 46 -2.32 9.27 0.10
N SER A 47 -1.37 9.67 -0.74
CA SER A 47 -1.62 9.96 -2.16
C SER A 47 -2.15 8.71 -2.92
N MET A 48 -1.58 7.52 -2.66
CA MET A 48 -2.12 6.27 -3.22
C MET A 48 -3.55 5.99 -2.75
N MET A 49 -3.83 6.25 -1.47
CA MET A 49 -5.17 6.03 -0.91
C MET A 49 -6.19 6.97 -1.56
N GLU A 50 -5.84 8.23 -1.79
CA GLU A 50 -6.72 9.19 -2.46
C GLU A 50 -7.07 8.72 -3.87
N LEU A 51 -6.07 8.37 -4.68
CA LEU A 51 -6.26 7.88 -6.05
C LEU A 51 -7.17 6.65 -6.12
N LEU A 52 -6.93 5.67 -5.24
CA LEU A 52 -7.72 4.45 -5.21
C LEU A 52 -9.13 4.70 -4.67
N ARG A 53 -9.29 5.60 -3.69
CA ARG A 53 -10.60 6.00 -3.18
C ARG A 53 -11.46 6.69 -4.24
N GLU A 54 -10.87 7.54 -5.07
CA GLU A 54 -11.55 8.16 -6.21
C GLU A 54 -12.07 7.14 -7.23
N LYS A 55 -11.39 5.99 -7.35
CA LYS A 55 -11.83 4.85 -8.18
C LYS A 55 -12.86 3.94 -7.49
N GLY A 56 -13.33 4.32 -6.30
CA GLY A 56 -14.35 3.59 -5.54
C GLY A 56 -13.82 2.44 -4.69
N PHE A 57 -12.52 2.39 -4.39
CA PHE A 57 -11.97 1.40 -3.48
C PHE A 57 -12.27 1.75 -2.02
N CYS A 58 -12.65 0.74 -1.24
CA CYS A 58 -12.82 0.88 0.21
C CYS A 58 -11.48 0.75 0.91
N CYS A 59 -11.12 1.78 1.68
CA CYS A 59 -9.88 1.80 2.48
C CYS A 59 -10.11 1.19 3.86
N ARG A 60 -9.20 0.32 4.31
CA ARG A 60 -9.19 -0.29 5.64
C ARG A 60 -7.77 -0.27 6.21
N GLY A 61 -7.57 0.44 7.31
CA GLY A 61 -6.29 0.42 8.03
C GLY A 61 -6.15 -0.83 8.91
N THR A 62 -4.96 -1.44 8.90
CA THR A 62 -4.53 -2.41 9.91
C THR A 62 -3.25 -1.91 10.62
N ARG A 63 -2.82 -2.57 11.70
CA ARG A 63 -1.66 -2.16 12.51
C ARG A 63 -0.34 -2.08 11.72
N LYS A 64 -0.25 -2.73 10.56
CA LYS A 64 0.98 -2.86 9.76
C LYS A 64 0.87 -2.33 8.33
N ALA A 65 -0.35 -2.11 7.83
CA ALA A 65 -0.62 -1.87 6.42
C ALA A 65 -1.97 -1.18 6.24
N VAL A 66 -2.18 -0.58 5.07
CA VAL A 66 -3.50 -0.12 4.63
C VAL A 66 -3.94 -1.04 3.51
N ILE A 67 -5.13 -1.60 3.66
CA ILE A 67 -5.73 -2.53 2.71
C ILE A 67 -6.82 -1.78 1.97
N LEU A 68 -6.78 -1.77 0.64
CA LEU A 68 -7.81 -1.20 -0.21
C LEU A 68 -8.46 -2.30 -1.01
N GLU A 69 -9.77 -2.39 -0.95
CA GLU A 69 -10.53 -3.46 -1.57
C GLU A 69 -11.58 -2.86 -2.51
N GLY A 70 -11.63 -3.36 -3.74
CA GLY A 70 -12.57 -2.87 -4.74
C GLY A 70 -12.82 -3.88 -5.84
N CYS A 71 -13.94 -3.69 -6.54
CA CYS A 71 -14.31 -4.48 -7.73
C CYS A 71 -14.38 -3.60 -8.99
N SER A 72 -14.04 -2.31 -8.87
CA SER A 72 -14.16 -1.33 -9.95
C SER A 72 -13.05 -1.41 -11.00
N LEU A 73 -11.86 -1.88 -10.61
CA LEU A 73 -10.70 -1.99 -11.48
C LEU A 73 -10.06 -3.36 -11.33
N GLU A 74 -9.47 -3.84 -12.42
CA GLU A 74 -8.68 -5.06 -12.43
C GLU A 74 -7.27 -4.82 -11.88
N ALA A 75 -6.61 -5.89 -11.43
CA ALA A 75 -5.27 -5.79 -10.80
C ALA A 75 -4.22 -5.14 -11.72
N TYR A 76 -4.29 -5.36 -13.04
CA TYR A 76 -3.36 -4.72 -13.98
C TYR A 76 -3.62 -3.22 -14.12
N GLN A 77 -4.88 -2.78 -14.14
CA GLN A 77 -5.25 -1.36 -14.24
C GLN A 77 -4.78 -0.60 -13.01
N VAL A 78 -4.93 -1.20 -11.83
CA VAL A 78 -4.39 -0.65 -10.58
C VAL A 78 -2.86 -0.54 -10.64
N LYS A 79 -2.19 -1.59 -11.16
CA LYS A 79 -0.73 -1.59 -11.30
C LYS A 79 -0.23 -0.52 -12.27
N GLU A 80 -0.92 -0.29 -13.38
CA GLU A 80 -0.58 0.75 -14.34
C GLU A 80 -0.79 2.14 -13.75
N LEU A 81 -1.94 2.36 -13.10
CA LEU A 81 -2.24 3.63 -12.44
C LEU A 81 -1.21 4.00 -11.37
N LEU A 82 -0.76 3.01 -10.58
CA LEU A 82 0.25 3.24 -9.57
C LEU A 82 1.64 3.52 -10.18
N GLN A 83 2.01 2.82 -11.26
CA GLN A 83 3.29 3.08 -11.94
C GLN A 83 3.32 4.44 -12.64
N ASP A 84 2.21 4.87 -13.23
CA ASP A 84 2.09 6.17 -13.90
C ASP A 84 2.33 7.33 -12.93
N HIS A 85 1.84 7.19 -11.70
CA HIS A 85 2.10 8.12 -10.60
C HIS A 85 3.51 7.99 -9.96
N GLY A 86 4.37 7.13 -10.51
CA GLY A 86 5.76 6.97 -10.05
C GLY A 86 5.92 6.15 -8.76
N PHE A 87 4.88 5.42 -8.35
CA PHE A 87 4.98 4.52 -7.21
C PHE A 87 5.74 3.25 -7.55
N LYS A 88 6.56 2.77 -6.61
CA LYS A 88 7.40 1.61 -6.83
C LYS A 88 6.68 0.32 -6.42
N PRO A 89 6.88 -0.79 -7.17
CA PRO A 89 6.18 -2.06 -6.92
C PRO A 89 6.56 -2.75 -5.60
N HIS A 90 7.56 -2.25 -4.85
CA HIS A 90 7.83 -2.75 -3.50
C HIS A 90 6.90 -2.12 -2.45
N GLU A 91 6.43 -0.89 -2.69
CA GLU A 91 5.62 -0.13 -1.72
C GLU A 91 4.21 -0.71 -1.54
N TYR A 92 3.75 -1.50 -2.50
CA TYR A 92 2.40 -2.06 -2.53
C TYR A 92 2.41 -3.52 -3.01
N GLU A 93 1.43 -4.30 -2.55
CA GLU A 93 1.17 -5.66 -3.00
C GLU A 93 -0.26 -5.74 -3.52
N ILE A 94 -0.46 -6.22 -4.75
CA ILE A 94 -1.80 -6.39 -5.34
C ILE A 94 -2.15 -7.87 -5.30
N LYS A 95 -3.26 -8.19 -4.64
CA LYS A 95 -3.88 -9.52 -4.61
C LYS A 95 -5.16 -9.50 -5.42
N LEU A 96 -5.30 -10.48 -6.30
CA LEU A 96 -6.51 -10.73 -7.05
C LEU A 96 -7.16 -12.00 -6.50
N GLU A 97 -8.33 -11.84 -5.90
CA GLU A 97 -9.13 -12.96 -5.41
C GLU A 97 -10.23 -13.26 -6.42
N TYR A 98 -10.14 -14.43 -7.05
CA TYR A 98 -11.18 -14.95 -7.92
C TYR A 98 -12.07 -15.89 -7.12
N THR A 99 -13.30 -15.47 -6.83
CA THR A 99 -14.25 -16.37 -6.17
C THR A 99 -14.87 -17.27 -7.23
N ARG A 100 -14.24 -18.43 -7.45
CA ARG A 100 -14.82 -19.51 -8.26
C ARG A 100 -15.90 -20.22 -7.44
N GLN A 101 -17.17 -20.04 -7.78
CA GLN A 101 -18.25 -20.90 -7.28
C GLN A 101 -18.09 -22.27 -7.95
N TRP A 102 -17.24 -23.14 -7.40
CA TRP A 102 -17.35 -24.56 -7.71
C TRP A 102 -18.53 -25.04 -6.90
N GLY A 103 -19.58 -25.41 -7.61
CA GLY A 103 -20.75 -26.07 -7.04
C GLY A 103 -20.28 -27.12 -6.04
N ILE A 104 -20.80 -27.01 -4.83
CA ILE A 104 -20.84 -28.09 -3.86
C ILE A 104 -21.38 -29.32 -4.62
N MET A 105 -20.56 -30.37 -4.73
CA MET A 105 -21.07 -31.70 -5.03
C MET A 105 -21.73 -32.26 -3.78
#